data_AF-A0A832NU22-F1
#
_entry.id   AF-A0A832NU22-F1
#
_cell.length_a   1.000
_cell.length_b   1.000
_cell.length_c   1.000
_cell.angle_alpha   90.00
_cell.angle_beta   90.00
_cell.angle_gamma   90.00
#
_symmetry.space_group_name_H-M   'P 1'
#
loop_
_entity.id
_entity.type
_entity.pdbx_description
1 polymer ?
#
loop_
_entity_poly.entity_id
_entity_poly.type
_entity_poly.pdbx_seq_one_letter_code
_entity_poly.pdbx_strand_id
1 'polypeptide(L)'
;LLSFDIPENRIPKERQGQVLSLQSNASYVVDAMKVMTFKSTDEGIALVLELEGKTIYYAGDLNHWHWEGEPDWWNVQMAKDYLCEVEKLPESIDLAFVPVDPRLGASFSLGARELLAHSDVSLLVPMHFWGDFTVCEKLQETIETKVLQISDKNQTWRIP
;
A
#
# COMPACT_ATOMS: atom_id res chain seq x y z
N LEU A 1 1.65 -8.67 14.19
CA LEU A 1 0.93 -8.99 12.95
C LEU A 1 1.98 -9.21 11.87
N LEU A 2 1.96 -10.32 11.16
CA LEU A 2 2.88 -10.62 10.06
C LEU A 2 2.08 -11.21 8.89
N SER A 3 2.50 -10.96 7.66
CA SER A 3 1.94 -11.64 6.48
C SER A 3 2.15 -13.15 6.58
N PHE A 4 1.21 -13.94 6.04
CA PHE A 4 1.22 -15.40 6.12
C PHE A 4 2.43 -16.07 5.45
N ASP A 5 3.04 -15.38 4.49
CA ASP A 5 4.18 -15.84 3.72
C ASP A 5 5.53 -15.58 4.43
N ILE A 6 5.51 -14.97 5.62
CA ILE A 6 6.70 -14.83 6.47
C ILE A 6 6.95 -16.15 7.21
N PRO A 7 8.05 -16.88 6.93
CA PRO A 7 8.32 -18.17 7.56
C PRO A 7 8.61 -18.05 9.06
N GLU A 8 8.16 -19.02 9.86
CA GLU A 8 8.34 -19.01 11.32
C GLU A 8 9.81 -18.92 11.76
N ASN A 9 10.74 -19.46 10.97
CA ASN A 9 12.17 -19.39 11.27
C ASN A 9 12.77 -17.97 11.16
N ARG A 10 12.05 -17.01 10.56
CA ARG A 10 12.39 -15.58 10.56
C ARG A 10 11.83 -14.83 11.77
N ILE A 11 10.96 -15.46 12.56
CA ILE A 11 10.38 -14.86 13.76
C ILE A 11 11.37 -15.07 14.93
N PRO A 12 11.78 -13.99 15.64
CA PRO A 12 12.61 -14.12 16.83
C PRO A 12 12.00 -15.11 17.82
N LYS A 13 12.82 -16.01 18.39
CA LYS A 13 12.33 -17.09 19.26
C LYS A 13 11.52 -16.57 20.44
N GLU A 14 11.87 -15.40 20.97
CA GLU A 14 11.17 -14.76 22.10
C GLU A 14 9.76 -14.27 21.73
N ARG A 15 9.47 -14.13 20.44
CA ARG A 15 8.18 -13.68 19.90
C ARG A 15 7.36 -14.81 19.28
N GLN A 16 7.91 -16.02 19.20
CA GLN A 16 7.16 -17.19 18.71
C GLN A 16 5.93 -17.42 19.60
N GLY A 17 4.77 -17.69 18.98
CA GLY A 17 3.48 -17.81 19.66
C GLY A 17 2.78 -16.49 20.01
N GLN A 18 3.44 -15.33 19.84
CA GLN A 18 2.86 -13.99 20.01
C GLN A 18 2.58 -13.29 18.66
N VAL A 19 2.80 -14.00 17.56
CA VAL A 19 2.60 -13.49 16.21
C VAL A 19 1.27 -14.01 15.67
N LEU A 20 0.40 -13.07 15.30
CA LEU A 20 -0.73 -13.38 14.43
C LEU A 20 -0.27 -13.33 12.97
N SER A 21 -0.37 -14.47 12.30
CA SER A 21 -0.15 -14.66 10.86
C SER A 21 -1.41 -14.29 10.09
N LEU A 22 -1.32 -13.27 9.24
CA LEU A 22 -2.41 -12.66 8.50
C LEU A 22 -2.51 -13.28 7.10
N GLN A 23 -3.62 -13.94 6.81
CA GLN A 23 -3.97 -14.43 5.49
C GLN A 23 -4.42 -13.27 4.61
N SER A 24 -4.27 -13.38 3.28
CA SER A 24 -4.86 -12.41 2.34
C SER A 24 -6.39 -12.48 2.34
N ASN A 25 -7.08 -11.37 2.06
CA ASN A 25 -8.54 -11.31 1.91
C ASN A 25 -9.30 -11.80 3.16
N ALA A 26 -8.78 -11.46 4.34
CA ALA A 26 -9.34 -11.81 5.64
C ALA A 26 -9.45 -10.59 6.57
N SER A 27 -10.33 -10.69 7.56
CA SER A 27 -10.56 -9.66 8.58
C SER A 27 -10.23 -10.17 9.97
N TYR A 28 -9.59 -9.32 10.78
CA TYR A 28 -9.15 -9.61 12.13
C TYR A 28 -9.51 -8.47 13.07
N VAL A 29 -9.63 -8.78 14.35
CA VAL A 29 -9.72 -7.80 15.44
C VAL A 29 -8.58 -8.07 16.40
N VAL A 30 -7.76 -7.06 16.64
CA VAL A 30 -6.64 -7.11 17.60
C VAL A 30 -6.82 -5.94 18.54
N ASP A 31 -7.17 -6.24 19.80
CA ASP A 31 -7.59 -5.25 20.79
C ASP A 31 -8.73 -4.35 20.25
N ALA A 32 -8.50 -3.04 20.13
CA ALA A 32 -9.47 -2.07 19.60
C ALA A 32 -9.30 -1.80 18.09
N MET A 33 -8.33 -2.44 17.43
CA MET A 33 -8.01 -2.25 16.03
C MET A 33 -8.66 -3.34 15.17
N LYS A 34 -9.38 -2.95 14.13
CA LYS A 34 -9.77 -3.88 13.06
C LYS A 34 -8.73 -3.86 11.97
N VAL A 35 -8.44 -5.03 11.42
CA VAL A 35 -7.47 -5.22 10.35
C VAL A 35 -8.16 -5.97 9.22
N MET A 36 -8.25 -5.35 8.06
CA MET A 36 -8.63 -6.01 6.81
C MET A 36 -7.38 -6.20 5.97
N THR A 37 -7.27 -7.33 5.30
CA THR A 37 -6.10 -7.72 4.52
C THR A 37 -6.52 -7.94 3.08
N PHE A 38 -5.64 -7.60 2.14
CA PHE A 38 -5.88 -7.74 0.71
C PHE A 38 -4.71 -8.47 0.08
N LYS A 39 -4.97 -9.14 -1.05
CA LYS A 39 -3.91 -9.86 -1.75
C LYS A 39 -2.97 -8.85 -2.41
N SER A 40 -1.66 -9.00 -2.24
CA SER A 40 -0.67 -8.22 -2.98
C SER A 40 -0.55 -8.69 -4.43
N THR A 41 -0.16 -7.79 -5.33
CA THR A 41 0.17 -8.12 -6.73
C THR A 41 1.63 -8.51 -6.93
N ASP A 42 2.48 -8.36 -5.91
CA ASP A 42 3.90 -8.76 -5.95
C ASP A 42 4.23 -9.65 -4.73
N GLU A 43 4.51 -9.06 -3.56
CA GLU A 43 4.81 -9.81 -2.33
C GLU A 43 3.91 -9.42 -1.14
N GLY A 44 3.66 -10.38 -0.24
CA GLY A 44 2.94 -10.15 1.02
C GLY A 44 1.45 -9.82 0.87
N ILE A 45 1.00 -8.87 1.68
CA ILE A 45 -0.40 -8.43 1.77
C ILE A 45 -0.46 -6.91 1.90
N ALA A 46 -1.56 -6.33 1.45
CA ALA A 46 -1.95 -4.98 1.83
C ALA A 46 -2.88 -5.01 3.06
N LEU A 47 -2.97 -3.89 3.77
CA LEU A 47 -3.71 -3.76 5.02
C LEU A 47 -4.59 -2.52 5.01
N VAL A 48 -5.82 -2.64 5.50
CA VAL A 48 -6.60 -1.52 6.02
C VAL A 48 -6.73 -1.69 7.53
N LEU A 49 -6.37 -0.65 8.27
CA LEU A 49 -6.47 -0.58 9.71
C LEU A 49 -7.54 0.44 10.08
N GLU A 50 -8.53 0.02 10.88
CA GLU A 50 -9.45 0.93 11.54
C GLU A 50 -9.10 0.99 13.03
N LEU A 51 -8.67 2.16 13.50
CA LEU A 51 -8.43 2.42 14.92
C LEU A 51 -8.70 3.89 15.25
N GLU A 52 -9.21 4.16 16.46
CA GLU A 52 -9.43 5.54 16.95
C GLU A 52 -10.27 6.43 15.99
N GLY A 53 -11.18 5.81 15.22
CA GLY A 53 -12.01 6.51 14.24
C GLY A 53 -11.28 6.92 12.96
N LYS A 54 -10.09 6.39 12.71
CA LYS A 54 -9.28 6.60 11.50
C LYS A 54 -9.19 5.33 10.67
N THR A 55 -9.19 5.50 9.35
CA THR A 55 -8.97 4.45 8.35
C THR A 55 -7.62 4.65 7.69
N ILE A 56 -6.69 3.72 7.92
CA ILE A 56 -5.33 3.76 7.36
C ILE A 56 -5.16 2.59 6.39
N TYR A 57 -4.87 2.89 5.14
CA TYR A 57 -4.48 1.91 4.12
C TYR A 57 -2.95 1.85 4.00
N TYR A 58 -2.40 0.65 4.08
CA TYR A 58 -0.99 0.37 3.80
C TYR A 58 -0.92 -0.67 2.69
N ALA A 59 -0.54 -0.24 1.49
CA ALA A 59 -0.56 -1.09 0.30
C ALA A 59 0.45 -2.25 0.36
N GLY A 60 1.54 -2.15 1.13
CA GLY A 60 2.66 -3.05 0.93
C GLY A 60 3.08 -3.00 -0.55
N ASP A 61 3.14 -4.15 -1.22
CA ASP A 61 3.45 -4.22 -2.65
C ASP A 61 2.22 -4.35 -3.55
N LEU A 62 1.01 -4.12 -3.03
CA LEU A 62 -0.20 -4.04 -3.85
C LEU A 62 -0.17 -2.76 -4.70
N ASN A 63 0.14 -2.92 -5.98
CA ASN A 63 0.25 -1.81 -6.93
C ASN A 63 -0.01 -2.29 -8.37
N HIS A 64 -0.27 -1.33 -9.27
CA HIS A 64 -0.26 -1.55 -10.70
C HIS A 64 1.20 -1.47 -11.21
N TRP A 65 1.90 -2.60 -11.18
CA TRP A 65 3.28 -2.72 -11.64
C TRP A 65 3.39 -2.79 -13.17
N HIS A 66 3.01 -1.71 -13.85
CA HIS A 66 3.13 -1.61 -15.30
C HIS A 66 4.60 -1.37 -15.70
N TRP A 67 5.22 -2.37 -16.31
CA TRP A 67 6.60 -2.30 -16.76
C TRP A 67 6.66 -2.21 -18.29
N GLU A 68 7.34 -1.18 -18.78
CA GLU A 68 7.66 -1.05 -20.21
C GLU A 68 8.55 -2.20 -20.66
N GLY A 69 8.14 -2.88 -21.74
CA GLY A 69 8.86 -4.03 -22.29
C GLY A 69 8.42 -5.39 -21.76
N GLU A 70 7.58 -5.45 -20.72
CA GLU A 70 6.87 -6.69 -20.38
C GLU A 70 5.85 -7.05 -21.46
N PRO A 71 5.54 -8.34 -21.67
CA PRO A 71 4.51 -8.75 -22.61
C PRO A 71 3.15 -8.10 -22.30
N ASP A 72 2.40 -7.71 -23.33
CA ASP A 72 1.07 -7.06 -23.16
C ASP A 72 0.13 -7.82 -22.21
N TRP A 73 0.13 -9.16 -22.30
CA TRP A 73 -0.72 -9.99 -21.45
C TRP A 73 -0.36 -9.88 -19.96
N TRP A 74 0.92 -9.64 -19.63
CA TRP A 74 1.38 -9.46 -18.25
C TRP A 74 0.84 -8.17 -17.67
N ASN A 75 1.04 -7.05 -18.38
CA ASN A 75 0.54 -5.74 -17.94
C ASN A 75 -0.99 -5.72 -17.87
N VAL A 76 -1.69 -6.40 -18.79
CA VAL A 76 -3.16 -6.55 -18.73
C VAL A 76 -3.59 -7.36 -17.51
N GLN A 77 -2.87 -8.43 -17.16
CA GLN A 77 -3.20 -9.23 -15.97
C GLN A 77 -2.90 -8.45 -14.68
N MET A 78 -1.76 -7.75 -14.63
CA MET A 78 -1.38 -6.89 -13.50
C MET A 78 -2.44 -5.82 -13.21
N ALA A 79 -2.93 -5.14 -14.25
CA ALA A 79 -4.02 -4.17 -14.11
C ALA A 79 -5.28 -4.81 -13.51
N LYS A 80 -5.67 -6.00 -14.00
CA LYS A 80 -6.86 -6.71 -13.50
C LYS A 80 -6.70 -7.14 -12.04
N ASP A 81 -5.55 -7.70 -11.70
CA ASP A 81 -5.28 -8.19 -10.34
C ASP A 81 -5.25 -7.03 -9.35
N TYR A 82 -4.62 -5.90 -9.72
CA TYR A 82 -4.61 -4.69 -8.91
C TYR A 82 -6.02 -4.12 -8.72
N LEU A 83 -6.76 -3.87 -9.81
CA LEU A 83 -8.10 -3.28 -9.74
C LEU A 83 -9.09 -4.16 -8.97
N CYS A 84 -8.99 -5.49 -9.10
CA CYS A 84 -9.83 -6.42 -8.34
C CYS A 84 -9.67 -6.27 -6.82
N GLU A 85 -8.47 -5.94 -6.34
CA GLU A 85 -8.22 -5.70 -4.92
C GLU A 85 -8.56 -4.26 -4.52
N VAL A 86 -8.28 -3.27 -5.37
CA VAL A 86 -8.65 -1.86 -5.13
C VAL A 86 -10.16 -1.70 -5.00
N GLU A 87 -10.95 -2.39 -5.81
CA GLU A 87 -12.42 -2.34 -5.74
C GLU A 87 -13.00 -2.80 -4.39
N LYS A 88 -12.22 -3.56 -3.61
CA LYS A 88 -12.61 -4.04 -2.27
C LYS A 88 -12.24 -3.05 -1.16
N LEU A 89 -11.44 -2.03 -1.46
CA LEU A 89 -11.00 -1.04 -0.48
C LEU A 89 -12.17 -0.13 -0.06
N PRO A 90 -12.11 0.44 1.16
CA PRO A 90 -13.10 1.41 1.62
C PRO A 90 -13.19 2.63 0.71
N GLU A 91 -14.38 3.22 0.61
CA GLU A 91 -14.61 4.45 -0.15
C GLU A 91 -13.90 5.66 0.47
N SER A 92 -13.64 5.67 1.78
CA SER A 92 -12.98 6.78 2.47
C SER A 92 -11.78 6.30 3.28
N ILE A 93 -10.63 6.94 3.06
CA ILE A 93 -9.35 6.60 3.67
C ILE A 93 -8.69 7.89 4.19
N ASP A 94 -8.41 7.96 5.49
CA ASP A 94 -7.71 9.12 6.06
C ASP A 94 -6.25 9.18 5.58
N LEU A 95 -5.61 8.02 5.50
CA LEU A 95 -4.18 7.90 5.18
C LEU A 95 -3.92 6.68 4.30
N ALA A 96 -3.34 6.87 3.12
CA ALA A 96 -2.97 5.79 2.21
C ALA A 96 -1.47 5.77 1.95
N PHE A 97 -0.77 4.72 2.38
CA PHE A 97 0.60 4.46 1.96
C PHE A 97 0.59 3.67 0.66
N VAL A 98 1.17 4.22 -0.40
CA VAL A 98 1.05 3.69 -1.77
C VAL A 98 2.41 3.64 -2.47
N PRO A 99 2.78 2.53 -3.13
CA PRO A 99 3.95 2.47 -3.99
C PRO A 99 3.89 3.51 -5.11
N VAL A 100 4.98 4.27 -5.25
CA VAL A 100 5.16 5.26 -6.31
C VAL A 100 6.60 5.11 -6.79
N ASP A 101 6.82 4.14 -7.68
CA ASP A 101 8.15 3.67 -8.03
C ASP A 101 8.67 4.36 -9.31
N PRO A 102 9.73 5.20 -9.22
CA PRO A 102 10.24 5.94 -10.37
C PRO A 102 10.82 5.04 -11.47
N ARG A 103 11.11 3.77 -11.17
CA ARG A 103 11.62 2.81 -12.15
C ARG A 103 10.56 2.42 -13.19
N LEU A 104 9.26 2.63 -12.89
CA LEU A 104 8.14 2.39 -13.82
C LEU A 104 8.02 3.48 -14.90
N GLY A 105 8.90 4.48 -14.91
CA GLY A 105 8.91 5.53 -15.94
C GLY A 105 7.61 6.34 -15.93
N ALA A 106 6.91 6.38 -17.07
CA ALA A 106 5.65 7.12 -17.20
C ALA A 106 4.53 6.57 -16.28
N SER A 107 4.63 5.29 -15.88
CA SER A 107 3.63 4.61 -15.05
C SER A 107 3.92 4.71 -13.54
N PHE A 108 4.91 5.50 -13.11
CA PHE A 108 5.33 5.61 -11.70
C PHE A 108 4.21 5.94 -10.71
N SER A 109 3.18 6.68 -11.15
CA SER A 109 2.02 7.08 -10.33
C SER A 109 0.73 6.34 -10.68
N LEU A 110 0.78 5.33 -11.56
CA LEU A 110 -0.42 4.70 -12.13
C LEU A 110 -1.33 4.09 -11.06
N GLY A 111 -0.78 3.24 -10.19
CA GLY A 111 -1.58 2.62 -9.13
C GLY A 111 -2.14 3.63 -8.14
N ALA A 112 -1.38 4.67 -7.78
CA ALA A 112 -1.87 5.76 -6.93
C ALA A 112 -3.06 6.50 -7.55
N ARG A 113 -3.00 6.79 -8.86
CA ARG A 113 -4.10 7.45 -9.58
C ARG A 113 -5.36 6.58 -9.66
N GLU A 114 -5.19 5.28 -9.89
CA GLU A 114 -6.29 4.32 -9.92
C GLU A 114 -6.93 4.14 -8.55
N LEU A 115 -6.15 4.13 -7.47
CA LEU A 115 -6.67 4.14 -6.10
C LEU A 115 -7.53 5.40 -5.86
N LEU A 116 -7.03 6.58 -6.23
CA LEU A 116 -7.74 7.85 -6.05
C LEU A 116 -8.99 7.99 -6.94
N ALA A 117 -9.08 7.20 -8.01
CA ALA A 117 -10.30 7.12 -8.82
C ALA A 117 -11.41 6.30 -8.14
N HIS A 118 -11.06 5.43 -7.17
CA HIS A 118 -11.99 4.57 -6.43
C HIS A 118 -12.28 5.07 -5.01
N SER A 119 -11.26 5.48 -4.27
CA SER A 119 -11.34 5.88 -2.87
C SER A 119 -11.04 7.38 -2.68
N ASP A 120 -11.83 8.03 -1.84
CA ASP A 120 -11.56 9.37 -1.31
C ASP A 120 -10.45 9.29 -0.24
N VAL A 121 -9.24 9.69 -0.63
CA VAL A 121 -8.05 9.67 0.25
C VAL A 121 -7.76 11.09 0.72
N SER A 122 -7.71 11.29 2.04
CA SER A 122 -7.39 12.61 2.62
C SER A 122 -5.90 12.97 2.54
N LEU A 123 -5.02 12.00 2.78
CA LEU A 123 -3.56 12.16 2.69
C LEU A 123 -2.92 10.91 2.08
N LEU A 124 -2.23 11.08 0.96
CA LEU A 124 -1.45 10.03 0.34
C LEU A 124 0.00 10.12 0.79
N VAL A 125 0.57 8.98 1.20
CA VAL A 125 1.96 8.83 1.62
C VAL A 125 2.67 7.94 0.59
N PRO A 126 3.58 8.48 -0.23
CA PRO A 126 4.29 7.66 -1.18
C PRO A 126 5.24 6.69 -0.45
N MET A 127 5.48 5.53 -1.05
CA MET A 127 6.52 4.55 -0.69
C MET A 127 7.14 3.96 -1.96
N HIS A 128 8.12 3.05 -1.86
CA HIS A 128 8.77 2.40 -3.01
C HIS A 128 9.52 3.33 -3.98
N PHE A 129 9.89 4.54 -3.55
CA PHE A 129 10.66 5.49 -4.38
C PHE A 129 12.19 5.41 -4.20
N TRP A 130 12.71 4.38 -3.52
CA TRP A 130 14.14 4.03 -3.46
C TRP A 130 15.12 5.16 -3.04
N GLY A 131 14.64 6.11 -2.23
CA GLY A 131 15.45 7.26 -1.80
C GLY A 131 15.46 8.43 -2.79
N ASP A 132 14.73 8.34 -3.90
CA ASP A 132 14.41 9.49 -4.73
C ASP A 132 13.22 10.25 -4.14
N PHE A 133 13.50 11.11 -3.17
CA PHE A 133 12.47 11.93 -2.51
C PHE A 133 11.78 12.93 -3.44
N THR A 134 12.37 13.24 -4.62
CA THR A 134 11.76 14.13 -5.61
C THR A 134 10.44 13.58 -6.16
N VAL A 135 10.20 12.28 -6.01
CA VAL A 135 8.95 11.61 -6.39
C VAL A 135 7.75 12.18 -5.64
N CYS A 136 7.90 12.66 -4.40
CA CYS A 136 6.78 13.22 -3.64
C CYS A 136 6.24 14.50 -4.28
N GLU A 137 7.12 15.38 -4.76
CA GLU A 137 6.77 16.62 -5.45
C GLU A 137 6.17 16.31 -6.83
N LYS A 138 6.84 15.46 -7.61
CA LYS A 138 6.34 15.01 -8.93
C LYS A 138 4.97 14.36 -8.84
N LEU A 139 4.73 13.54 -7.82
CA LEU A 139 3.43 12.92 -7.60
C LEU A 139 2.39 14.00 -7.30
N GLN A 140 2.67 14.95 -6.42
CA GLN A 140 1.76 16.05 -6.09
C GLN A 140 1.34 16.87 -7.31
N GLU A 141 2.21 17.02 -8.32
CA GLU A 141 1.87 17.69 -9.59
C GLU A 141 0.90 16.88 -10.47
N THR A 142 0.77 15.58 -10.23
CA THR A 142 -0.05 14.66 -11.05
C THR A 142 -1.41 14.30 -10.42
N ILE A 143 -1.64 14.65 -9.15
CA ILE A 143 -2.86 14.32 -8.41
C ILE A 143 -3.35 15.50 -7.56
N GLU A 144 -4.66 15.58 -7.34
CA GLU A 144 -5.28 16.66 -6.56
C GLU A 144 -5.22 16.41 -5.05
N THR A 145 -5.21 15.13 -4.64
CA THR A 145 -5.07 14.73 -3.24
C THR A 145 -3.73 15.21 -2.67
N LYS A 146 -3.75 15.59 -1.39
CA LYS A 146 -2.54 15.99 -0.68
C LYS A 146 -1.55 14.83 -0.59
N VAL A 147 -0.31 15.08 -0.98
CA VAL A 147 0.82 14.16 -0.88
C VAL A 147 1.72 14.57 0.26
N LEU A 148 2.03 13.63 1.15
CA LEU A 148 3.01 13.84 2.20
C LEU A 148 4.42 13.99 1.58
N GLN A 149 5.04 15.13 1.83
CA GLN A 149 6.41 15.39 1.37
C GLN A 149 7.40 14.76 2.35
N ILE A 150 8.12 13.74 1.88
CA ILE A 150 9.13 13.00 2.63
C ILE A 150 10.50 13.48 2.16
N SER A 151 11.37 13.88 3.08
CA SER A 151 12.71 14.39 2.75
C SER A 151 13.84 13.44 3.15
N ASP A 152 13.59 12.55 4.12
CA ASP A 152 14.61 11.73 4.75
C ASP A 152 14.08 10.34 5.14
N LYS A 153 15.01 9.38 5.29
CA LYS A 153 14.68 8.06 5.85
C LYS A 153 14.36 8.18 7.33
N ASN A 154 13.49 7.31 7.84
CA ASN A 154 13.08 7.24 9.25
C ASN A 154 12.36 8.49 9.77
N GLN A 155 11.73 9.26 8.86
CA GLN A 155 10.93 10.41 9.25
C GLN A 155 9.67 9.97 10.02
N THR A 156 9.26 10.79 10.98
CA THR A 156 8.08 10.57 11.82
C THR A 156 7.15 11.77 11.72
N TRP A 157 5.85 11.51 11.65
CA TRP A 157 4.83 12.55 11.55
C TRP A 157 3.76 12.36 12.60
N ARG A 158 3.03 13.44 12.87
CA ARG A 158 1.77 13.40 13.62
C ARG A 158 0.68 13.77 12.64
N ILE A 159 -0.28 12.87 12.49
CA ILE A 159 -1.44 13.08 11.63
C ILE A 159 -2.56 13.60 12.55
N PRO A 160 -3.16 14.75 12.23
CA PRO A 160 -4.18 15.39 13.07
C PRO A 160 -5.51 14.62 13.12
#